data_AF-A0A4Q7YZ04-F1
#
_entry.id   AF-A0A4Q7YZ04-F1
#
_cell.length_a   1.000
_cell.length_b   1.000
_cell.length_c   1.000
_cell.angle_alpha   90.00
_cell.angle_beta   90.00
_cell.angle_gamma   90.00
#
_symmetry.space_group_name_H-M   'P 1'
#
loop_
_entity.id
_entity.type
_entity.pdbx_description
1 polymer ?
#
loop_
_entity_poly.entity_id
_entity_poly.type
_entity_poly.pdbx_seq_one_letter_code
_entity_poly.pdbx_strand_id
1 'polypeptide(L)'
;MKTLVLLLLFASALRMSPQGASASQSTHIAEGKCQSMNASLEVSLQRVEGESAGQAFKIVVRNVSGEDVYVVTDPKRTDGSSGPYWYPDPKNERVLIAGFALYEPSRDIFFDHDDASARLTLLHPSESYSAQITATLPIRETVPPYRVHNVPRVFVASQISGMKAEVGYFPSSDELRKLVASKPHGTMTGADFVAYGNSSRSIASFQCIASSPVLAFAPAATTLLHESGHAAPTKPQ
;
A
#
# COMPACT_ATOMS: atom_id res chain seq x y z
N MET A 1 -37.46 27.38 62.95
CA MET A 1 -36.97 26.48 64.01
C MET A 1 -36.73 25.11 63.40
N LYS A 2 -35.49 24.59 63.51
CA LYS A 2 -35.07 23.17 63.63
C LYS A 2 -35.76 22.15 62.69
N THR A 3 -35.07 21.31 61.91
CA THR A 3 -33.92 20.48 62.31
C THR A 3 -33.24 19.89 61.06
N LEU A 4 -31.92 19.87 61.13
CA LEU A 4 -30.95 19.17 60.29
C LEU A 4 -31.07 17.65 60.51
N VAL A 5 -31.11 16.83 59.46
CA VAL A 5 -30.62 15.43 59.53
C VAL A 5 -29.71 15.16 58.34
N LEU A 6 -28.49 14.86 58.73
CA LEU A 6 -27.31 14.49 57.98
C LEU A 6 -27.45 13.06 57.47
N LEU A 7 -27.12 12.78 56.20
CA LEU A 7 -26.69 11.44 55.81
C LEU A 7 -25.53 11.54 54.82
N LEU A 8 -24.34 11.33 55.39
CA LEU A 8 -23.09 11.07 54.70
C LEU A 8 -23.21 9.76 53.91
N LEU A 9 -22.82 9.79 52.63
CA LEU A 9 -22.37 8.60 51.91
C LEU A 9 -21.00 8.87 51.30
N PHE A 10 -20.16 7.86 51.49
CA PHE A 10 -18.71 7.85 51.38
C PHE A 10 -18.19 8.16 49.97
N ALA A 11 -17.06 8.87 49.94
CA ALA A 11 -16.15 8.93 48.82
C ALA A 11 -15.53 7.57 48.52
N SER A 12 -15.39 7.20 47.25
CA SER A 12 -14.22 6.49 46.69
C SER A 12 -14.33 6.29 45.17
N ALA A 13 -13.26 6.67 44.47
CA ALA A 13 -12.81 6.20 43.15
C ALA A 13 -13.82 6.28 41.99
N LEU A 14 -13.57 7.05 40.93
CA LEU A 14 -12.42 6.87 40.05
C LEU A 14 -11.99 8.22 39.47
N ARG A 15 -10.71 8.57 39.69
CA ARG A 15 -9.97 9.37 38.72
C ARG A 15 -9.95 8.56 37.43
N MET A 16 -10.85 8.87 36.50
CA MET A 16 -10.65 8.48 35.11
C MET A 16 -9.46 9.28 34.61
N SER A 17 -8.27 8.73 34.81
CA SER A 17 -7.13 9.03 33.96
C SER A 17 -7.63 8.96 32.52
N PRO A 18 -7.38 9.95 31.65
CA PRO A 18 -7.47 9.71 30.24
C PRO A 18 -6.35 8.71 29.96
N GLN A 19 -6.68 7.41 30.03
CA GLN A 19 -5.90 6.41 29.34
C GLN A 19 -5.95 6.86 27.89
N GLY A 20 -4.84 7.47 27.48
CA GLY A 20 -4.50 7.64 26.09
C GLY A 20 -4.55 6.25 25.48
N ALA A 21 -5.72 5.87 24.98
CA ALA A 21 -5.83 4.99 23.86
C ALA A 21 -5.25 5.77 22.69
N SER A 22 -3.92 5.87 22.67
CA SER A 22 -3.17 6.02 21.45
C SER A 22 -3.51 4.76 20.66
N ALA A 23 -4.60 4.84 19.91
CA ALA A 23 -4.88 3.94 18.82
C ALA A 23 -3.75 4.16 17.81
N SER A 24 -2.63 3.51 18.07
CA SER A 24 -1.70 3.07 17.05
C SER A 24 -2.41 1.97 16.25
N GLN A 25 -3.53 2.35 15.61
CA GLN A 25 -4.14 1.59 14.54
C GLN A 25 -3.20 1.76 13.35
N SER A 26 -2.23 0.85 13.34
CA SER A 26 -1.55 0.27 12.20
C SER A 26 -2.10 0.74 10.85
N THR A 27 -1.38 1.66 10.22
CA THR A 27 -1.46 2.01 8.80
C THR A 27 -0.91 0.90 7.89
N HIS A 28 -0.69 -0.30 8.44
CA HIS A 28 -0.22 -1.41 7.65
C HIS A 28 -1.40 -1.90 6.81
N ILE A 29 -1.17 -2.06 5.50
CA ILE A 29 -1.77 -3.15 4.72
C ILE A 29 -2.01 -4.28 5.70
N ALA A 30 -3.26 -4.68 5.92
CA ALA A 30 -3.56 -5.66 6.94
C ALA A 30 -2.58 -6.82 6.72
N GLU A 31 -1.62 -6.98 7.64
CA GLU A 31 -0.79 -8.16 7.73
C GLU A 31 -1.72 -9.25 8.27
N GLY A 32 -2.78 -9.52 7.50
CA GLY A 32 -3.58 -10.70 7.61
C GLY A 32 -2.58 -11.81 7.58
N LYS A 33 -2.57 -12.63 8.64
CA LYS A 33 -1.71 -13.81 8.69
C LYS A 33 -2.07 -14.63 7.45
N CYS A 34 -1.24 -14.50 6.42
CA CYS A 34 -1.28 -15.33 5.25
C CYS A 34 -1.28 -16.74 5.82
N GLN A 35 -2.38 -17.46 5.63
CA GLN A 35 -2.38 -18.85 6.06
C GLN A 35 -1.25 -19.57 5.33
N SER A 36 -0.80 -20.69 5.92
CA SER A 36 0.05 -21.64 5.21
C SER A 36 -0.69 -22.11 3.96
N MET A 37 -0.47 -21.42 2.86
CA MET A 37 -1.05 -21.70 1.54
C MET A 37 0.04 -22.32 0.69
N ASN A 38 -0.35 -23.21 -0.23
CA ASN A 38 0.54 -23.71 -1.27
C ASN A 38 0.63 -22.74 -2.47
N ALA A 39 0.18 -21.49 -2.27
CA ALA A 39 0.18 -20.42 -3.25
C ALA A 39 1.42 -19.54 -3.07
N SER A 40 2.15 -19.32 -4.16
CA SER A 40 3.39 -18.55 -4.22
C SER A 40 3.42 -17.73 -5.49
N LEU A 41 3.83 -16.47 -5.35
CA LEU A 41 3.97 -15.53 -6.44
C LEU A 41 5.41 -15.03 -6.52
N GLU A 42 5.90 -14.90 -7.74
CA GLU A 42 7.10 -14.10 -8.02
C GLU A 42 6.66 -12.72 -8.49
N VAL A 43 7.17 -11.67 -7.84
CA VAL A 43 6.96 -10.28 -8.25
C VAL A 43 8.29 -9.70 -8.66
N SER A 44 8.34 -9.09 -9.83
CA SER A 44 9.52 -8.37 -10.31
C SER A 44 9.15 -6.95 -10.72
N LEU A 45 10.09 -6.04 -10.51
CA LEU A 45 10.00 -4.64 -10.90
C LEU A 45 11.18 -4.33 -11.82
N GLN A 46 10.88 -3.81 -13.01
CA GLN A 46 11.88 -3.51 -14.03
C GLN A 46 11.70 -2.06 -14.49
N ARG A 47 12.80 -1.35 -14.75
CA ARG A 47 12.72 -0.02 -15.37
C ARG A 47 12.40 -0.17 -16.86
N VAL A 48 11.49 0.66 -17.36
CA VAL A 48 11.23 0.79 -18.80
C VAL A 48 12.14 1.87 -19.36
N GLU A 49 13.01 1.51 -20.30
CA GLU A 49 13.92 2.46 -20.95
C GLU A 49 13.19 3.28 -22.03
N GLY A 50 13.62 4.52 -22.24
CA GLY A 50 13.14 5.36 -23.35
C GLY A 50 11.92 6.24 -23.06
N GLU A 51 11.30 6.16 -21.88
CA GLU A 51 10.25 7.10 -21.48
C GLU A 51 10.84 8.39 -20.88
N SER A 52 10.48 9.54 -21.45
CA SER A 52 11.03 10.85 -21.11
C SER A 52 10.27 11.58 -19.99
N ALA A 53 9.05 11.14 -19.67
CA ALA A 53 8.19 11.74 -18.65
C ALA A 53 8.12 10.86 -17.39
N GLY A 54 9.05 11.10 -16.45
CA GLY A 54 9.12 10.35 -15.19
C GLY A 54 9.85 9.02 -15.32
N GLN A 55 9.95 8.29 -14.21
CA GLN A 55 10.55 6.95 -14.22
C GLN A 55 9.44 5.91 -14.42
N ALA A 56 9.46 5.25 -15.57
CA ALA A 56 8.52 4.20 -15.90
C ALA A 56 9.02 2.84 -15.44
N PHE A 57 8.11 2.04 -14.89
CA PHE A 57 8.41 0.72 -14.38
C PHE A 57 7.39 -0.29 -14.87
N LYS A 58 7.85 -1.49 -15.19
CA LYS A 58 7.03 -2.65 -15.45
C LYS A 58 7.04 -3.55 -14.23
N ILE A 59 5.87 -3.80 -13.68
CA ILE A 59 5.63 -4.82 -12.67
C ILE A 59 5.21 -6.10 -13.39
N VAL A 60 5.85 -7.21 -13.06
CA VAL A 60 5.45 -8.53 -13.54
C VAL A 60 5.19 -9.42 -12.35
N VAL A 61 4.00 -10.03 -12.32
CA VAL A 61 3.55 -10.96 -11.30
C VAL A 61 3.37 -12.31 -11.97
N ARG A 62 4.06 -13.33 -11.47
CA ARG A 62 3.97 -14.69 -12.00
C ARG A 62 3.44 -15.64 -10.94
N ASN A 63 2.43 -16.43 -11.31
CA ASN A 63 1.99 -17.54 -10.49
C ASN A 63 2.96 -18.71 -10.63
N VAL A 64 3.76 -18.96 -9.60
CA VAL A 64 4.72 -20.08 -9.54
C VAL A 64 4.22 -21.22 -8.67
N SER A 65 2.97 -21.15 -8.23
CA SER A 65 2.32 -22.24 -7.51
C SER A 65 1.73 -23.29 -8.45
N GLY A 66 1.32 -24.41 -7.86
CA GLY A 66 0.57 -25.45 -8.56
C GLY A 66 -0.95 -25.21 -8.59
N GLU A 67 -1.43 -24.07 -8.08
CA GLU A 67 -2.86 -23.77 -7.93
C GLU A 67 -3.23 -22.40 -8.51
N ASP A 68 -4.51 -22.22 -8.81
CA ASP A 68 -5.06 -20.95 -9.27
C ASP A 68 -5.00 -19.89 -8.16
N VAL A 69 -4.62 -18.66 -8.52
CA VAL A 69 -4.51 -17.54 -7.58
C VAL A 69 -5.18 -16.30 -8.13
N TYR A 70 -5.84 -15.53 -7.27
CA TYR A 70 -6.29 -14.19 -7.60
C TYR A 70 -5.24 -13.19 -7.17
N VAL A 71 -4.87 -12.28 -8.06
CA VAL A 71 -3.96 -11.16 -7.77
C VAL A 71 -4.72 -9.85 -7.84
N VAL A 72 -4.35 -8.91 -6.96
CA VAL A 72 -4.89 -7.56 -6.94
C VAL A 72 -4.28 -6.76 -8.09
N THR A 73 -5.12 -6.25 -8.98
CA THR A 73 -4.74 -5.43 -10.13
C THR A 73 -5.57 -4.16 -10.16
N ASP A 74 -5.14 -3.17 -10.95
CA ASP A 74 -5.91 -1.95 -11.24
C ASP A 74 -6.51 -1.24 -10.00
N PRO A 75 -5.71 -0.95 -8.96
CA PRO A 75 -6.21 -0.22 -7.81
C PRO A 75 -6.74 1.16 -8.22
N LYS A 76 -7.93 1.47 -7.72
CA LYS A 76 -8.55 2.79 -7.67
C LYS A 76 -8.40 3.29 -6.23
N ARG A 77 -7.87 4.50 -6.07
CA ARG A 77 -7.68 5.15 -4.77
C ARG A 77 -8.96 5.86 -4.34
N THR A 78 -9.01 6.30 -3.08
CA THR A 78 -10.19 7.00 -2.52
C THR A 78 -10.51 8.32 -3.20
N ASP A 79 -9.52 8.97 -3.84
CA ASP A 79 -9.72 10.21 -4.62
C ASP A 79 -10.21 9.94 -6.05
N GLY A 80 -10.52 8.67 -6.36
CA GLY A 80 -10.97 8.23 -7.67
C GLY A 80 -9.84 7.98 -8.68
N SER A 81 -8.60 8.39 -8.38
CA SER A 81 -7.48 8.19 -9.29
C SER A 81 -7.05 6.73 -9.33
N SER A 82 -6.57 6.29 -10.50
CA SER A 82 -6.08 4.93 -10.71
C SER A 82 -4.56 4.84 -10.52
N GLY A 83 -4.11 3.63 -10.20
CA GLY A 83 -2.69 3.29 -10.09
C GLY A 83 -2.30 2.89 -8.67
N PRO A 84 -1.05 2.41 -8.49
CA PRO A 84 -0.62 1.81 -7.25
C PRO A 84 -0.75 2.77 -6.07
N TYR A 85 -0.84 2.18 -4.89
CA TYR A 85 -0.68 2.91 -3.65
C TYR A 85 0.79 3.23 -3.40
N TRP A 86 1.09 4.48 -3.06
CA TRP A 86 2.45 4.94 -2.76
C TRP A 86 2.64 5.11 -1.26
N TYR A 87 3.68 4.48 -0.69
CA TYR A 87 4.04 4.56 0.74
C TYR A 87 5.51 4.13 0.94
N PRO A 88 6.14 4.50 2.07
CA PRO A 88 7.53 4.13 2.32
C PRO A 88 7.65 2.69 2.81
N ASP A 89 8.79 2.05 2.58
CA ASP A 89 9.09 0.78 3.21
C ASP A 89 9.27 0.95 4.74
N PRO A 90 8.54 0.18 5.57
CA PRO A 90 8.60 0.32 7.02
C PRO A 90 9.99 -0.04 7.60
N LYS A 91 10.81 -0.80 6.87
CA LYS A 91 12.19 -1.15 7.25
C LYS A 91 13.22 -0.19 6.67
N ASN A 92 12.89 0.55 5.62
CA ASN A 92 13.77 1.50 4.96
C ASN A 92 12.98 2.61 4.28
N GLU A 93 12.80 3.74 4.97
CA GLU A 93 12.00 4.87 4.44
C GLU A 93 12.55 5.49 3.15
N ARG A 94 13.78 5.14 2.72
CA ARG A 94 14.35 5.56 1.44
C ARG A 94 13.89 4.69 0.27
N VAL A 95 13.10 3.65 0.51
CA VAL A 95 12.51 2.82 -0.53
C VAL A 95 11.03 3.17 -0.65
N LEU A 96 10.60 3.54 -1.85
CA LEU A 96 9.20 3.79 -2.17
C LEU A 96 8.52 2.48 -2.60
N ILE A 97 7.32 2.23 -2.11
CA ILE A 97 6.53 1.06 -2.48
C ILE A 97 5.44 1.46 -3.46
N ALA A 98 5.33 0.69 -4.55
CA ALA A 98 4.16 0.67 -5.42
C ALA A 98 3.27 -0.54 -5.03
N GLY A 99 2.25 -0.30 -4.21
CA GLY A 99 1.37 -1.34 -3.68
C GLY A 99 0.11 -1.54 -4.53
N PHE A 100 -0.18 -2.80 -4.83
CA PHE A 100 -1.43 -3.27 -5.43
C PHE A 100 -2.13 -4.10 -4.37
N ALA A 101 -2.95 -3.47 -3.54
CA ALA A 101 -3.54 -4.10 -2.36
C ALA A 101 -4.97 -3.60 -2.13
N LEU A 102 -5.78 -4.44 -1.49
CA LEU A 102 -7.02 -4.02 -0.86
C LEU A 102 -6.73 -3.54 0.56
N TYR A 103 -7.46 -2.52 0.99
CA TYR A 103 -7.38 -1.96 2.34
C TYR A 103 -8.71 -2.13 3.04
N GLU A 104 -8.67 -2.44 4.34
CA GLU A 104 -9.89 -2.49 5.15
C GLU A 104 -10.61 -1.13 5.09
N PRO A 105 -11.94 -1.13 5.01
CA PRO A 105 -12.70 0.12 4.98
C PRO A 105 -12.48 0.89 6.28
N SER A 106 -12.47 2.22 6.18
CA SER A 106 -12.47 3.07 7.36
C SER A 106 -13.64 2.71 8.29
N ARG A 107 -13.36 2.60 9.60
CA ARG A 107 -14.41 2.48 10.63
C ARG A 107 -14.98 3.83 11.06
N ASP A 108 -14.44 4.92 10.50
CA ASP A 108 -14.88 6.27 10.81
C ASP A 108 -16.04 6.65 9.88
N ILE A 109 -17.21 6.83 10.51
CA ILE A 109 -18.50 7.13 9.89
C ILE A 109 -18.53 8.43 9.07
N PHE A 110 -17.52 9.30 9.21
CA PHE A 110 -17.42 10.54 8.44
C PHE A 110 -16.67 10.37 7.12
N PHE A 111 -16.00 9.24 6.91
CA PHE A 111 -15.40 8.84 5.63
C PHE A 111 -16.35 7.88 4.92
N ASP A 112 -17.56 8.37 4.71
CA ASP A 112 -18.57 7.68 3.92
C ASP A 112 -18.02 7.60 2.48
N HIS A 113 -17.86 6.36 2.00
CA HIS A 113 -17.44 5.99 0.63
C HIS A 113 -15.93 5.96 0.38
N ASP A 114 -15.25 4.97 0.96
CA ASP A 114 -13.96 4.50 0.44
C ASP A 114 -14.19 3.90 -0.97
N ASP A 115 -14.13 4.75 -1.98
CA ASP A 115 -14.05 4.41 -3.41
C ASP A 115 -12.80 3.57 -3.75
N ALA A 116 -11.94 3.37 -2.75
CA ALA A 116 -10.79 2.48 -2.78
C ALA A 116 -11.23 1.07 -3.17
N SER A 117 -10.84 0.67 -4.36
CA SER A 117 -11.20 -0.61 -4.93
C SER A 117 -10.06 -1.13 -5.78
N ALA A 118 -10.10 -2.41 -6.11
CA ALA A 118 -9.15 -3.01 -7.04
C ALA A 118 -9.82 -4.19 -7.73
N ARG A 119 -9.28 -4.61 -8.85
CA ARG A 119 -9.73 -5.81 -9.55
C ARG A 119 -9.01 -7.04 -9.00
N LEU A 120 -9.73 -8.16 -8.89
CA LEU A 120 -9.10 -9.46 -8.71
C LEU A 120 -8.98 -10.17 -10.06
N THR A 121 -7.74 -10.38 -10.50
CA THR A 121 -7.41 -11.07 -11.74
C THR A 121 -6.95 -12.49 -11.42
N LEU A 122 -7.59 -13.48 -12.04
CA LEU A 122 -7.21 -14.89 -11.91
C LEU A 122 -5.93 -15.15 -12.70
N LEU A 123 -4.96 -15.82 -12.09
CA LEU A 123 -3.78 -16.37 -12.73
C LEU A 123 -3.73 -17.87 -12.49
N HIS A 124 -3.77 -18.64 -13.58
CA HIS A 124 -3.52 -20.07 -13.56
C HIS A 124 -2.02 -20.37 -13.30
N PRO A 125 -1.66 -21.62 -12.94
CA PRO A 125 -0.27 -22.01 -12.79
C PRO A 125 0.59 -21.61 -13.98
N SER A 126 1.76 -21.01 -13.71
CA SER A 126 2.70 -20.46 -14.70
C SER A 126 2.25 -19.23 -15.48
N GLU A 127 1.01 -18.75 -15.33
CA GLU A 127 0.58 -17.51 -15.94
C GLU A 127 1.24 -16.28 -15.30
N SER A 128 1.22 -15.18 -16.04
CA SER A 128 1.78 -13.91 -15.60
C SER A 128 0.86 -12.75 -15.93
N TYR A 129 0.81 -11.80 -15.01
CA TYR A 129 0.23 -10.49 -15.19
C TYR A 129 1.35 -9.45 -15.28
N SER A 130 1.16 -8.41 -16.09
CA SER A 130 2.07 -7.26 -16.06
C SER A 130 1.34 -5.94 -16.15
N ALA A 131 1.81 -4.95 -15.39
CA ALA A 131 1.34 -3.58 -15.41
C ALA A 131 2.51 -2.63 -15.58
N GLN A 132 2.31 -1.57 -16.35
CA GLN A 132 3.25 -0.45 -16.39
C GLN A 132 2.76 0.66 -15.47
N ILE A 133 3.66 1.22 -14.71
CA ILE A 133 3.42 2.35 -13.81
C ILE A 133 4.44 3.45 -14.07
N THR A 134 4.04 4.69 -13.85
CA THR A 134 4.93 5.83 -13.91
C THR A 134 5.06 6.44 -12.51
N ALA A 135 6.29 6.58 -12.03
CA ALA A 135 6.59 7.30 -10.82
C ALA A 135 7.17 8.68 -11.18
N THR A 136 6.39 9.72 -10.90
CA THR A 136 6.80 11.12 -11.08
C THR A 136 7.01 11.72 -9.70
N LEU A 137 8.28 12.01 -9.36
CA LEU A 137 8.62 12.66 -8.10
C LEU A 137 8.60 14.20 -8.29
N PRO A 138 8.05 14.98 -7.35
CA PRO A 138 7.50 14.55 -6.06
C PRO A 138 6.19 13.77 -6.17
N ILE A 139 6.03 12.74 -5.34
CA ILE A 139 4.80 11.93 -5.28
C ILE A 139 4.22 11.93 -3.88
N ARG A 140 2.90 11.94 -3.78
CA ARG A 140 2.17 11.93 -2.50
C ARG A 140 1.89 10.49 -2.09
N GLU A 141 1.93 10.22 -0.79
CA GLU A 141 1.42 9.00 -0.20
C GLU A 141 -0.09 8.87 -0.47
N THR A 142 -0.52 7.67 -0.85
CA THR A 142 -1.91 7.46 -1.30
C THR A 142 -2.64 6.34 -0.56
N VAL A 143 -2.05 5.79 0.50
CA VAL A 143 -2.62 4.68 1.27
C VAL A 143 -3.80 5.14 2.14
N PRO A 144 -4.97 4.48 2.09
CA PRO A 144 -6.05 4.68 3.06
C PRO A 144 -5.79 3.88 4.36
N PRO A 145 -6.37 4.27 5.51
CA PRO A 145 -7.27 5.40 5.74
C PRO A 145 -6.51 6.69 6.08
N TYR A 146 -6.86 7.80 5.42
CA TYR A 146 -6.39 9.11 5.84
C TYR A 146 -7.11 9.49 7.14
N ARG A 147 -6.38 9.56 8.26
CA ARG A 147 -6.93 10.18 9.47
C ARG A 147 -7.33 11.62 9.13
N VAL A 148 -8.43 12.12 9.71
CA VAL A 148 -9.01 13.47 9.49
C VAL A 148 -7.97 14.61 9.55
N HIS A 149 -6.81 14.38 10.17
CA HIS A 149 -5.76 15.38 10.37
C HIS A 149 -4.37 14.99 9.87
N ASN A 150 -4.21 13.84 9.19
CA ASN A 150 -2.90 13.45 8.66
C ASN A 150 -2.76 13.99 7.23
N VAL A 151 -1.89 14.99 7.07
CA VAL A 151 -1.42 15.41 5.74
C VAL A 151 -0.58 14.26 5.16
N PRO A 152 -0.94 13.70 4.00
CA PRO A 152 -0.15 12.61 3.42
C PRO A 152 1.27 13.06 3.12
N ARG A 153 2.23 12.16 3.36
CA ARG A 153 3.65 12.45 3.13
C ARG A 153 3.89 12.73 1.65
N VAL A 154 4.81 13.64 1.35
CA VAL A 154 5.31 13.88 -0.01
C VAL A 154 6.74 13.36 -0.10
N PHE A 155 6.99 12.47 -1.05
CA PHE A 155 8.30 11.91 -1.33
C PHE A 155 8.96 12.68 -2.47
N VAL A 156 10.15 13.25 -2.21
CA VAL A 156 10.96 13.93 -3.22
C VAL A 156 12.13 13.05 -3.67
N ALA A 157 12.66 13.30 -4.86
CA ALA A 157 13.73 12.49 -5.45
C ALA A 157 14.98 12.32 -4.57
N SER A 158 15.37 13.35 -3.81
CA SER A 158 16.55 13.30 -2.93
C SER A 158 16.40 12.35 -1.72
N GLN A 159 15.16 11.99 -1.37
CA GLN A 159 14.86 11.14 -0.21
C GLN A 159 14.76 9.65 -0.58
N ILE A 160 14.54 9.33 -1.86
CA ILE A 160 14.27 7.96 -2.31
C ILE A 160 15.48 7.40 -3.05
N SER A 161 15.99 6.26 -2.59
CA SER A 161 17.11 5.51 -3.19
C SER A 161 16.67 4.35 -4.07
N GLY A 162 15.40 3.92 -3.99
CA GLY A 162 14.89 2.82 -4.80
C GLY A 162 13.40 2.61 -4.65
N MET A 163 12.90 1.61 -5.38
CA MET A 163 11.50 1.25 -5.42
C MET A 163 11.32 -0.26 -5.27
N LYS A 164 10.20 -0.69 -4.69
CA LYS A 164 9.73 -2.08 -4.75
C LYS A 164 8.25 -2.13 -5.11
N ALA A 165 7.81 -3.25 -5.65
CA ALA A 165 6.39 -3.52 -5.87
C ALA A 165 5.90 -4.50 -4.80
N GLU A 166 4.69 -4.25 -4.31
CA GLU A 166 3.95 -5.16 -3.42
C GLU A 166 2.61 -5.48 -4.07
N VAL A 167 2.26 -6.77 -4.13
CA VAL A 167 1.02 -7.23 -4.77
C VAL A 167 0.27 -8.15 -3.82
N GLY A 168 -0.98 -7.78 -3.56
CA GLY A 168 -1.95 -8.57 -2.83
C GLY A 168 -2.41 -9.77 -3.64
N TYR A 169 -2.59 -10.90 -2.98
CA TYR A 169 -3.09 -12.11 -3.62
C TYR A 169 -3.87 -13.01 -2.67
N PHE A 170 -4.66 -13.90 -3.28
CA PHE A 170 -5.55 -14.83 -2.64
C PHE A 170 -5.49 -16.19 -3.34
N PRO A 171 -5.54 -17.31 -2.60
CA PRO A 171 -5.75 -18.62 -3.20
C PRO A 171 -7.17 -18.68 -3.78
N SER A 172 -7.33 -19.38 -4.90
CA SER A 172 -8.65 -19.57 -5.50
C SER A 172 -9.48 -20.51 -4.63
N SER A 173 -10.57 -20.00 -4.04
CA SER A 173 -11.59 -20.81 -3.35
C SER A 173 -12.93 -20.70 -4.08
N ASP A 174 -13.83 -21.66 -3.86
CA ASP A 174 -15.18 -21.61 -4.44
C ASP A 174 -15.95 -20.35 -4.04
N GLU A 175 -15.82 -19.93 -2.79
CA GLU A 175 -16.46 -18.75 -2.23
C GLU A 175 -15.91 -17.47 -2.86
N LEU A 176 -14.58 -17.38 -2.99
CA LEU A 176 -13.94 -16.24 -3.63
C LEU A 176 -14.30 -16.18 -5.12
N ARG A 177 -14.28 -17.32 -5.83
CA ARG A 177 -14.70 -17.39 -7.24
C ARG A 177 -16.14 -16.91 -7.43
N LYS A 178 -17.07 -17.35 -6.57
CA LYS A 178 -18.47 -16.89 -6.58
C LYS A 178 -18.58 -15.39 -6.33
N LEU A 179 -17.84 -14.86 -5.35
CA LEU A 179 -17.82 -13.43 -5.07
C LEU A 179 -17.29 -12.64 -6.28
N VAL A 180 -16.15 -13.03 -6.85
CA VAL A 180 -15.56 -12.38 -8.03
C VAL A 180 -16.52 -12.39 -9.22
N ALA A 181 -17.17 -13.54 -9.48
CA ALA A 181 -18.15 -13.66 -10.56
C ALA A 181 -19.42 -12.80 -10.33
N SER A 182 -19.77 -12.51 -9.07
CA SER A 182 -20.93 -11.66 -8.74
C SER A 182 -20.68 -10.17 -8.95
N LYS A 183 -19.42 -9.76 -9.12
CA LYS A 183 -19.01 -8.36 -9.16
C LYS A 183 -18.70 -7.90 -10.59
N PRO A 184 -19.12 -6.68 -10.98
CA PRO A 184 -18.74 -6.11 -12.27
C PRO A 184 -17.22 -6.11 -12.45
N HIS A 185 -16.76 -6.81 -13.49
CA HIS A 185 -15.35 -6.94 -13.86
C HIS A 185 -14.43 -7.50 -12.74
N GLY A 186 -14.99 -8.14 -11.71
CA GLY A 186 -14.22 -8.61 -10.55
C GLY A 186 -13.70 -7.48 -9.65
N THR A 187 -14.34 -6.32 -9.68
CA THR A 187 -13.98 -5.17 -8.83
C THR A 187 -14.38 -5.45 -7.39
N MET A 188 -13.44 -5.22 -6.48
CA MET A 188 -13.53 -5.49 -5.06
C MET A 188 -13.16 -4.26 -4.25
N THR A 189 -13.82 -4.12 -3.12
CA THR A 189 -13.45 -3.20 -2.04
C THR A 189 -12.97 -4.02 -0.85
N GLY A 190 -12.17 -3.44 0.05
CA GLY A 190 -11.85 -4.17 1.28
C GLY A 190 -13.06 -4.38 2.20
N ALA A 191 -14.20 -3.74 1.93
CA ALA A 191 -15.46 -3.99 2.62
C ALA A 191 -16.17 -5.25 2.13
N ASP A 192 -15.70 -5.90 1.06
CA ASP A 192 -16.29 -7.15 0.59
C ASP A 192 -15.92 -8.32 1.51
N PHE A 193 -16.86 -9.25 1.67
CA PHE A 193 -16.74 -10.36 2.61
C PHE A 193 -16.81 -11.71 1.89
N VAL A 194 -15.97 -12.64 2.33
CA VAL A 194 -15.99 -14.04 1.90
C VAL A 194 -16.30 -14.94 3.09
N ALA A 195 -17.11 -15.96 2.86
CA ALA A 195 -17.32 -17.01 3.85
C ALA A 195 -16.02 -17.81 4.02
N TYR A 196 -15.57 -17.92 5.25
CA TYR A 196 -14.30 -18.52 5.62
C TYR A 196 -14.48 -19.41 6.85
N GLY A 197 -14.57 -20.73 6.60
CA GLY A 197 -14.97 -21.71 7.62
C GLY A 197 -16.36 -21.39 8.17
N ASN A 198 -16.48 -21.23 9.49
CA ASN A 198 -17.74 -20.87 10.17
C ASN A 198 -17.91 -19.35 10.36
N SER A 199 -17.07 -18.52 9.72
CA SER A 199 -17.08 -17.06 9.89
C SER A 199 -17.13 -16.35 8.55
N SER A 200 -17.57 -15.09 8.53
CA SER A 200 -17.39 -14.20 7.39
C SER A 200 -16.27 -13.22 7.71
N ARG A 201 -15.36 -13.00 6.77
CA ARG A 201 -14.23 -12.08 6.94
C ARG A 201 -14.11 -11.15 5.74
N SER A 202 -13.70 -9.91 6.01
CA SER A 202 -13.33 -8.98 4.95
C SER A 202 -12.20 -9.59 4.12
N ILE A 203 -12.27 -9.45 2.80
CA ILE A 203 -11.22 -9.94 1.91
C ILE A 203 -9.89 -9.25 2.18
N ALA A 204 -9.87 -7.97 2.57
CA ALA A 204 -8.64 -7.28 2.90
C ALA A 204 -7.92 -7.92 4.11
N SER A 205 -8.67 -8.50 5.06
CA SER A 205 -8.13 -9.06 6.31
C SER A 205 -7.36 -10.38 6.15
N PHE A 206 -7.43 -11.05 5.00
CA PHE A 206 -6.72 -12.32 4.74
C PHE A 206 -5.90 -12.32 3.45
N GLN A 207 -5.71 -11.14 2.86
CA GLN A 207 -4.81 -10.93 1.73
C GLN A 207 -3.37 -11.30 2.10
N CYS A 208 -2.71 -12.05 1.22
CA CYS A 208 -1.26 -12.25 1.30
C CYS A 208 -0.56 -11.19 0.44
N ILE A 209 0.65 -10.77 0.83
CA ILE A 209 1.46 -9.82 0.06
C ILE A 209 2.70 -10.51 -0.48
N ALA A 210 2.89 -10.47 -1.79
CA ALA A 210 4.15 -10.81 -2.44
C ALA A 210 4.91 -9.52 -2.79
N SER A 211 6.24 -9.54 -2.67
CA SER A 211 7.07 -8.36 -2.85
C SER A 211 8.19 -8.61 -3.84
N SER A 212 8.51 -7.61 -4.65
CA SER A 212 9.72 -7.63 -5.47
C SER A 212 10.97 -7.35 -4.63
N PRO A 213 12.16 -7.74 -5.11
CA PRO A 213 13.40 -7.11 -4.68
C PRO A 213 13.35 -5.59 -4.88
N VAL A 214 14.19 -4.87 -4.12
CA VAL A 214 14.34 -3.42 -4.29
C VAL A 214 15.11 -3.14 -5.58
N LEU A 215 14.51 -2.34 -6.46
CA LEU A 215 15.15 -1.77 -7.63
C LEU A 215 15.72 -0.39 -7.27
N ALA A 216 17.04 -0.26 -7.26
CA ALA A 216 17.69 1.02 -6.99
C ALA A 216 17.36 2.05 -8.08
N PHE A 217 17.13 3.30 -7.67
CA PHE A 217 17.19 4.41 -8.60
C PHE A 217 18.65 4.62 -8.99
N ALA A 218 18.91 4.82 -10.29
CA ALA A 218 20.26 5.13 -10.70
C ALA A 218 20.64 6.46 -10.03
N PRO A 219 21.87 6.61 -9.50
CA PRO A 219 22.32 7.92 -9.07
C PRO A 219 22.15 8.87 -10.25
N ALA A 220 21.55 10.04 -10.01
CA ALA A 220 21.59 11.10 -10.98
C ALA A 220 23.07 11.27 -11.34
N ALA A 221 23.43 11.01 -12.60
CA ALA A 221 24.79 11.22 -13.04
C ALA A 221 25.06 12.70 -12.84
N THR A 222 25.72 13.05 -11.73
CA THR A 222 26.25 14.38 -11.52
C THR A 222 27.18 14.58 -12.70
N THR A 223 26.72 15.31 -13.70
CA THR A 223 27.55 15.72 -14.82
C THR A 223 28.53 16.70 -14.19
N LEU A 224 29.62 16.17 -13.63
CA LEU A 224 30.81 16.93 -13.34
C LEU A 224 31.30 17.39 -14.70
N LEU A 225 30.80 18.55 -15.14
CA LEU A 225 31.50 19.39 -16.08
C LEU A 225 32.83 19.71 -15.41
N HIS A 226 33.79 18.84 -15.69
CA HIS A 226 35.19 19.08 -15.47
C HIS A 226 35.50 20.31 -16.34
N GLU A 227 35.55 21.49 -15.72
CA GLU A 227 36.13 22.68 -16.34
C GLU A 227 37.62 22.37 -16.59
N SER A 228 37.89 21.73 -17.73
CA SER A 228 39.22 21.57 -18.29
C SER A 228 39.66 22.91 -18.85
N GLY A 229 40.46 23.62 -18.05
CA GLY A 229 41.60 24.40 -18.51
C GLY A 229 41.31 25.63 -19.37
N HIS A 230 41.45 26.81 -18.77
CA HIS A 230 42.07 27.96 -19.42
C HIS A 230 43.24 28.43 -18.56
N ALA A 231 44.39 27.80 -18.76
CA ALA A 231 45.67 28.38 -18.37
C ALA A 231 45.90 29.61 -19.25
N ALA A 232 45.97 30.79 -18.63
CA ALA A 232 46.30 32.03 -19.31
C ALA A 232 47.73 31.96 -19.89
N PRO A 233 47.96 32.44 -21.12
CA PRO A 233 49.31 32.48 -21.68
C PRO A 233 50.12 33.61 -21.03
N THR A 234 51.27 33.26 -20.46
CA THR A 234 52.34 34.20 -20.11
C THR A 234 52.84 34.89 -21.37
N LYS A 235 52.74 36.22 -21.42
CA LYS A 235 53.42 37.05 -22.43
C LYS A 235 54.89 37.24 -22.02
N PRO A 236 55.85 37.09 -22.96
CA PRO A 236 57.18 37.65 -22.79
C PRO A 236 57.21 39.09 -23.30
N GLN A 237 57.66 40.03 -22.48
CA GLN A 237 58.52 41.17 -22.82
C GLN A 237 58.87 41.95 -21.55
#